data_AF-A0A7V5PBC3-F1
#
_entry.id   AF-A0A7V5PBC3-F1
#
_cell.length_a   1.000
_cell.length_b   1.000
_cell.length_c   1.000
_cell.angle_alpha   90.00
_cell.angle_beta   90.00
_cell.angle_gamma   90.00
#
_symmetry.space_group_name_H-M   'P 1'
#
loop_
_entity.id
_entity.type
_entity.pdbx_description
1 polymer ?
#
loop_
_entity_poly.entity_id
_entity_poly.type
_entity_poly.pdbx_seq_one_letter_code
_entity_poly.pdbx_strand_id
1 'polypeptide(L)'
;MIFVIVSTLSSLTFVCKEFVGKMERKLKNIKWQPEYEFHIKVIDESHRKLVDLINRLTEMINRQACPENMSEIFFSLIHYAEHYLIREEILLRDLGYPQLDQHKEKHHFFIEKIKSFREKFSSENPDICRDLYDFLSEWFQNHVLKYDKEIITFLKKKGIS
;
A
#
# COMPACT_ATOMS: atom_id res chain seq x y z
N MET A 1 36.49 1.33 54.02
CA MET A 1 35.61 2.47 53.69
C MET A 1 35.75 2.71 52.19
N ILE A 2 34.98 2.03 51.35
CA ILE A 2 33.62 2.34 50.86
C ILE A 2 33.70 2.86 49.41
N PHE A 3 33.27 1.97 48.51
CA PHE A 3 32.49 2.13 47.29
C PHE A 3 32.94 3.06 46.16
N VAL A 4 33.27 2.36 45.07
CA VAL A 4 33.27 2.78 43.67
C VAL A 4 31.96 3.45 43.28
N ILE A 5 32.08 4.58 42.58
CA ILE A 5 31.01 5.32 41.94
C ILE A 5 30.38 4.44 40.85
N VAL A 6 29.17 3.96 41.08
CA VAL A 6 28.29 3.46 40.01
C VAL A 6 27.34 4.60 39.67
N SER A 7 27.67 5.36 38.63
CA SER A 7 26.77 6.37 38.06
C SER A 7 26.49 6.04 36.60
N THR A 8 25.19 6.00 36.30
CA THR A 8 24.56 6.20 34.98
C THR A 8 24.68 5.09 33.93
N LEU A 9 23.84 4.05 34.06
CA LEU A 9 23.32 3.28 32.91
C LEU A 9 21.85 2.91 33.21
N SER A 10 20.95 3.89 33.19
CA SER A 10 19.49 3.67 33.31
C SER A 10 18.69 4.36 32.19
N SER A 11 19.35 5.13 31.32
CA SER A 11 18.71 5.81 30.19
C SER A 11 18.86 5.09 28.84
N LEU A 12 19.84 4.18 28.70
CA LEU A 12 20.07 3.44 27.45
C LEU A 12 19.13 2.26 27.24
N THR A 13 18.61 1.65 28.30
CA THR A 13 17.67 0.51 28.20
C THR A 13 16.23 0.96 27.87
N PHE A 14 15.84 2.18 28.25
CA PHE A 14 14.50 2.71 27.97
C PHE A 14 14.36 3.17 26.51
N VAL A 15 15.38 3.86 25.97
CA VAL A 15 15.38 4.31 24.56
C VAL A 15 15.42 3.12 23.60
N CYS A 16 16.10 2.02 23.94
CA CYS A 16 16.06 0.80 23.12
C CYS A 16 14.69 0.11 23.11
N LYS A 17 13.95 0.08 24.22
CA LYS A 17 12.66 -0.65 24.28
C LYS A 17 11.57 -0.03 23.40
N GLU A 18 11.49 1.30 23.32
CA GLU A 18 10.51 1.97 22.44
C GLU A 18 10.92 1.90 20.96
N PHE A 19 12.21 1.90 20.65
CA PHE A 19 12.71 1.77 19.28
C PHE A 19 12.63 0.32 18.74
N VAL A 20 12.93 -0.68 19.59
CA VAL A 20 12.83 -2.12 19.25
C VAL A 20 11.39 -2.54 18.95
N GLY A 21 10.40 -1.92 19.62
CA GLY A 21 8.98 -2.27 19.46
C GLY A 21 8.39 -2.03 18.06
N LYS A 22 9.00 -1.16 17.24
CA LYS A 22 8.55 -0.89 15.86
C LYS A 22 9.06 -1.93 14.86
N MET A 23 10.13 -2.66 15.19
CA MET A 23 10.84 -3.55 14.27
C MET A 23 10.39 -5.02 14.30
N GLU A 24 9.69 -5.51 15.33
CA GLU A 24 9.55 -6.97 15.54
C GLU A 24 8.19 -7.59 15.17
N ARG A 25 7.17 -6.81 14.79
CA ARG A 25 5.89 -7.40 14.38
C ARG A 25 5.90 -7.76 12.90
N LYS A 26 5.85 -9.07 12.63
CA LYS A 26 5.54 -9.60 11.29
C LYS A 26 4.26 -8.95 10.76
N LEU A 27 4.36 -8.40 9.56
CA LEU A 27 3.23 -7.89 8.80
C LEU A 27 2.36 -9.07 8.36
N LYS A 28 1.05 -8.87 8.28
CA LYS A 28 0.11 -9.92 7.88
C LYS A 28 -0.31 -9.70 6.44
N ASN A 29 -0.28 -10.78 5.66
CA ASN A 29 -0.84 -10.76 4.31
C ASN A 29 -2.34 -10.43 4.35
N ILE A 30 -2.77 -9.63 3.39
CA ILE A 30 -4.16 -9.37 3.10
C ILE A 30 -4.73 -10.64 2.45
N LYS A 31 -5.69 -11.27 3.12
CA LYS A 31 -6.48 -12.35 2.54
C LYS A 31 -7.68 -11.73 1.85
N TRP A 32 -7.83 -12.00 0.56
CA TRP A 32 -9.01 -11.57 -0.18
C TRP A 32 -10.29 -12.09 0.49
N GLN A 33 -11.27 -11.21 0.72
CA GLN A 33 -12.55 -11.56 1.33
C GLN A 33 -13.70 -11.27 0.35
N PRO A 34 -14.83 -11.99 0.44
CA PRO A 34 -16.00 -11.73 -0.41
C PRO A 34 -16.50 -10.28 -0.35
N GLU A 35 -16.33 -9.58 0.77
CA GLU A 35 -16.78 -8.20 0.94
C GLU A 35 -15.93 -7.17 0.16
N TYR A 36 -14.84 -7.62 -0.46
CA TYR A 36 -14.01 -6.83 -1.36
C TYR A 36 -14.46 -6.94 -2.81
N GLU A 37 -15.40 -7.83 -3.12
CA GLU A 37 -15.93 -7.99 -4.47
C GLU A 37 -16.88 -6.85 -4.83
N PHE A 38 -16.66 -6.28 -5.99
CA PHE A 38 -17.53 -5.32 -6.63
C PHE A 38 -18.43 -5.99 -7.68
N HIS A 39 -18.12 -7.25 -8.02
CA HIS A 39 -18.75 -8.03 -9.09
C HIS A 39 -18.59 -7.37 -10.47
N ILE A 40 -17.51 -6.63 -10.64
CA ILE A 40 -17.16 -5.92 -11.86
C ILE A 40 -15.74 -6.34 -12.19
N LYS A 41 -15.63 -7.29 -13.13
CA LYS A 41 -14.38 -7.99 -13.44
C LYS A 41 -13.16 -7.07 -13.53
N VAL A 42 -13.26 -5.95 -14.25
CA VAL A 42 -12.14 -5.00 -14.44
C VAL A 42 -11.68 -4.38 -13.12
N ILE A 43 -12.62 -4.03 -12.24
CA ILE A 43 -12.35 -3.43 -10.93
C ILE A 43 -11.79 -4.50 -9.97
N ASP A 44 -12.43 -5.67 -9.91
CA ASP A 44 -11.98 -6.76 -9.04
C ASP A 44 -10.58 -7.27 -9.43
N GLU A 45 -10.27 -7.34 -10.74
CA GLU A 45 -8.92 -7.67 -11.22
C GLU A 45 -7.88 -6.62 -10.80
N SER A 46 -8.23 -5.34 -10.84
CA SER A 46 -7.39 -4.22 -10.37
C SER A 46 -7.07 -4.40 -8.88
N HIS A 47 -8.11 -4.51 -8.05
CA HIS A 47 -7.97 -4.63 -6.61
C HIS A 47 -7.20 -5.89 -6.19
N ARG A 48 -7.46 -7.02 -6.84
CA ARG A 48 -6.71 -8.27 -6.60
C ARG A 48 -5.23 -8.12 -6.96
N LYS A 49 -4.92 -7.39 -8.04
CA LYS A 49 -3.52 -7.15 -8.41
C LYS A 49 -2.79 -6.31 -7.38
N LEU A 50 -3.45 -5.28 -6.83
CA LEU A 50 -2.88 -4.49 -5.75
C LEU A 50 -2.62 -5.34 -4.49
N VAL A 51 -3.58 -6.19 -4.09
CA VAL A 51 -3.43 -7.10 -2.95
C VAL A 51 -2.25 -8.07 -3.13
N ASP A 52 -2.07 -8.62 -4.33
CA ASP A 52 -0.90 -9.43 -4.67
C ASP A 52 0.42 -8.67 -4.45
N LEU A 53 0.50 -7.42 -4.92
CA LEU A 53 1.69 -6.58 -4.73
C LEU A 53 1.97 -6.26 -3.27
N ILE A 54 0.93 -5.93 -2.49
CA ILE A 54 1.05 -5.70 -1.04
C ILE A 54 1.55 -6.96 -0.33
N ASN A 55 1.03 -8.13 -0.69
CA ASN A 55 1.42 -9.40 -0.08
C ASN A 55 2.87 -9.80 -0.44
N ARG A 56 3.31 -9.53 -1.68
CA ARG A 56 4.71 -9.73 -2.08
C ARG A 56 5.65 -8.84 -1.27
N LEU A 57 5.31 -7.55 -1.13
CA LEU A 57 6.08 -6.62 -0.30
C LEU A 57 6.09 -7.03 1.17
N THR A 58 4.95 -7.49 1.69
CA THR A 58 4.80 -8.00 3.06
C THR A 58 5.76 -9.17 3.32
N GLU A 59 5.83 -10.12 2.40
CA GLU A 59 6.73 -11.28 2.53
C GLU A 59 8.21 -10.86 2.49
N MET A 60 8.57 -9.92 1.61
CA MET A 60 9.93 -9.38 1.55
C MET A 60 10.34 -8.72 2.87
N ILE A 61 9.45 -7.90 3.45
CA ILE A 61 9.69 -7.25 4.76
C ILE A 61 9.81 -8.30 5.88
N ASN A 62 8.93 -9.28 5.92
CA ASN A 62 8.93 -10.32 6.95
C ASN A 62 10.17 -11.23 6.90
N ARG A 63 10.77 -11.40 5.72
CA ARG A 63 12.02 -12.14 5.52
C ARG A 63 13.28 -11.29 5.69
N GLN A 64 13.13 -9.99 5.99
CA GLN A 64 14.24 -9.03 6.05
C GLN A 64 15.03 -8.99 4.72
N ALA A 65 14.34 -9.22 3.60
CA ALA A 65 14.93 -9.22 2.26
C ALA A 65 14.90 -7.82 1.59
N CYS A 66 14.52 -6.77 2.32
CA CYS A 66 14.65 -5.40 1.82
C CYS A 66 16.13 -4.98 1.91
N PRO A 67 16.75 -4.40 0.85
CA PRO A 67 16.12 -3.86 -0.35
C PRO A 67 16.14 -4.76 -1.61
N GLU A 68 16.44 -6.06 -1.48
CA GLU A 68 16.51 -7.00 -2.62
C GLU A 68 15.19 -7.01 -3.41
N ASN A 69 15.26 -7.09 -4.75
CA ASN A 69 14.10 -7.19 -5.66
C ASN A 69 13.08 -6.04 -5.61
N MET A 70 13.36 -4.94 -4.89
CA MET A 70 12.46 -3.78 -4.83
C MET A 70 12.25 -3.10 -6.19
N SER A 71 13.23 -3.15 -7.08
CA SER A 71 13.07 -2.67 -8.46
C SER A 71 11.93 -3.39 -9.19
N GLU A 72 11.74 -4.69 -8.96
CA GLU A 72 10.64 -5.46 -9.55
C GLU A 72 9.28 -5.07 -8.95
N ILE A 73 9.23 -4.77 -7.64
CA ILE A 73 8.03 -4.27 -6.97
C ILE A 73 7.63 -2.91 -7.56
N PHE A 74 8.57 -1.98 -7.69
CA PHE A 74 8.29 -0.66 -8.29
C PHE A 74 7.86 -0.78 -9.74
N PHE A 75 8.54 -1.60 -10.55
CA PHE A 75 8.12 -1.87 -11.93
C PHE A 75 6.68 -2.42 -11.98
N SER A 76 6.36 -3.38 -11.11
CA SER A 76 5.03 -3.97 -11.04
C SER A 76 3.95 -2.97 -10.58
N LEU A 77 4.29 -2.04 -9.68
CA LEU A 77 3.37 -1.00 -9.20
C LEU A 77 3.10 0.06 -10.27
N ILE A 78 4.11 0.47 -11.03
CA ILE A 78 3.94 1.37 -12.17
C ILE A 78 3.08 0.69 -13.25
N HIS A 79 3.40 -0.57 -13.60
CA HIS A 79 2.59 -1.35 -14.53
C HIS A 79 1.14 -1.52 -14.04
N TYR A 80 0.95 -1.77 -12.74
CA TYR A 80 -0.38 -1.81 -12.13
C TYR A 80 -1.15 -0.51 -12.40
N ALA A 81 -0.53 0.64 -12.15
CA ALA A 81 -1.17 1.92 -12.34
C ALA A 81 -1.46 2.22 -13.82
N GLU A 82 -0.51 1.95 -14.71
CA GLU A 82 -0.64 2.24 -16.14
C GLU A 82 -1.59 1.28 -16.87
N HIS A 83 -1.86 0.09 -16.33
CA HIS A 83 -2.78 -0.86 -16.99
C HIS A 83 -4.09 -1.09 -16.26
N TYR A 84 -4.07 -1.30 -14.94
CA TYR A 84 -5.29 -1.65 -14.21
C TYR A 84 -6.11 -0.41 -13.90
N LEU A 85 -5.49 0.64 -13.36
CA LEU A 85 -6.19 1.90 -13.06
C LEU A 85 -6.70 2.59 -14.34
N ILE A 86 -5.93 2.58 -15.42
CA ILE A 86 -6.38 3.15 -16.71
C ILE A 86 -7.59 2.39 -17.28
N ARG A 87 -7.62 1.05 -17.17
CA ARG A 87 -8.79 0.26 -17.63
C ARG A 87 -10.03 0.53 -16.80
N GLU A 88 -9.86 0.72 -15.49
CA GLU A 88 -10.93 1.16 -14.60
C GLU A 88 -11.46 2.54 -14.99
N GLU A 89 -10.59 3.51 -15.25
CA GLU A 89 -10.99 4.85 -15.71
C GLU A 89 -11.72 4.83 -17.06
N ILE A 90 -11.27 3.99 -17.99
CA ILE A 90 -11.95 3.77 -19.28
C ILE A 90 -13.36 3.22 -19.04
N LEU A 91 -13.50 2.21 -18.19
CA LEU A 91 -14.80 1.66 -17.82
C LEU A 91 -15.71 2.74 -17.20
N LEU A 92 -15.19 3.50 -16.24
CA LEU A 92 -15.97 4.56 -15.57
C LEU A 92 -16.39 5.67 -16.53
N ARG A 93 -15.53 6.04 -17.47
CA ARG A 93 -15.86 6.96 -18.57
C ARG A 93 -17.01 6.43 -19.42
N ASP A 94 -16.90 5.19 -19.87
CA ASP A 94 -17.89 4.59 -20.76
C ASP A 94 -19.25 4.41 -20.08
N LEU A 95 -19.26 4.24 -18.75
CA LEU A 95 -20.47 4.20 -17.93
C LEU A 95 -21.01 5.59 -17.59
N GLY A 96 -20.26 6.66 -17.86
CA GLY A 96 -20.63 8.04 -17.53
C GLY A 96 -20.63 8.32 -16.02
N TYR A 97 -19.62 7.82 -15.31
CA TYR A 97 -19.47 8.05 -13.88
C TYR A 97 -19.22 9.54 -13.59
N PRO A 98 -20.07 10.22 -12.79
CA PRO A 98 -20.03 11.66 -12.64
C PRO A 98 -18.79 12.19 -11.89
N GLN A 99 -18.09 11.33 -11.12
CA GLN A 99 -16.88 11.72 -10.39
C GLN A 99 -15.58 11.23 -11.05
N LEU A 100 -15.60 10.97 -12.36
CA LEU A 100 -14.44 10.43 -13.08
C LEU A 100 -13.18 11.29 -12.89
N ASP A 101 -13.32 12.62 -12.94
CA ASP A 101 -12.16 13.51 -12.85
C ASP A 101 -11.50 13.45 -11.46
N GLN A 102 -12.29 13.45 -10.38
CA GLN A 102 -11.76 13.28 -9.02
C GLN A 102 -11.13 11.89 -8.82
N HIS A 103 -11.70 10.87 -9.44
CA HIS A 103 -11.16 9.51 -9.38
C HIS A 103 -9.79 9.43 -10.09
N LYS A 104 -9.66 10.06 -11.27
CA LYS A 104 -8.39 10.21 -12.00
C LYS A 104 -7.33 10.97 -11.22
N GLU A 105 -7.69 12.04 -10.54
CA GLU A 105 -6.77 12.80 -9.70
C GLU A 105 -6.17 11.94 -8.58
N LYS A 106 -6.98 11.08 -7.95
CA LYS A 106 -6.50 10.14 -6.95
C LYS A 106 -5.52 9.12 -7.56
N HIS A 107 -5.85 8.56 -8.71
CA HIS A 107 -4.95 7.63 -9.40
C HIS A 107 -3.64 8.28 -9.82
N HIS A 108 -3.68 9.52 -10.29
CA HIS A 108 -2.49 10.29 -10.58
C HIS A 108 -1.64 10.51 -9.32
N PHE A 109 -2.27 10.88 -8.20
CA PHE A 109 -1.57 10.99 -6.92
C PHE A 109 -0.89 9.68 -6.49
N PHE A 110 -1.56 8.54 -6.68
CA PHE A 110 -0.96 7.23 -6.42
C PHE A 110 0.31 7.03 -7.24
N ILE A 111 0.27 7.27 -8.55
CA ILE A 111 1.41 7.12 -9.45
C ILE A 111 2.59 8.01 -9.02
N GLU A 112 2.34 9.28 -8.73
CA GLU A 112 3.38 10.22 -8.31
C GLU A 112 3.99 9.83 -6.96
N LYS A 113 3.19 9.27 -6.04
CA LYS A 113 3.73 8.69 -4.80
C LYS A 113 4.63 7.49 -5.06
N ILE A 114 4.24 6.57 -5.94
CA ILE A 114 5.09 5.42 -6.31
C ILE A 114 6.40 5.86 -6.94
N LYS A 115 6.37 6.85 -7.86
CA LYS A 115 7.59 7.43 -8.45
C LYS A 115 8.48 8.05 -7.37
N SER A 116 7.92 8.82 -6.44
CA SER A 116 8.67 9.41 -5.34
C SER A 116 9.32 8.35 -4.43
N PHE A 117 8.62 7.25 -4.12
CA PHE A 117 9.21 6.13 -3.38
C PHE A 117 10.38 5.50 -4.15
N ARG A 118 10.22 5.31 -5.46
CA ARG A 118 11.27 4.76 -6.32
C ARG A 118 12.49 5.68 -6.42
N GLU A 119 12.30 6.99 -6.47
CA GLU A 119 13.40 7.97 -6.51
C GLU A 119 14.17 8.01 -5.19
N LYS A 120 13.47 7.89 -4.06
CA LYS A 120 14.08 7.86 -2.72
C LYS A 120 14.70 6.50 -2.37
N PHE A 121 14.36 5.47 -3.13
CA PHE A 121 14.88 4.14 -2.92
C PHE A 121 16.40 4.12 -3.19
N SER A 122 17.16 3.88 -2.13
CA SER A 122 18.59 3.63 -2.16
C SER A 122 18.90 2.44 -1.26
N SER A 123 20.00 1.74 -1.53
CA SER A 123 20.42 0.57 -0.73
C SER A 123 20.73 0.90 0.74
N GLU A 124 20.79 2.19 1.10
CA GLU A 124 21.10 2.68 2.45
C GLU A 124 19.84 3.02 3.28
N ASN A 125 18.64 2.93 2.70
CA ASN A 125 17.39 3.26 3.38
C ASN A 125 16.51 2.00 3.58
N PRO A 126 16.70 1.24 4.68
CA PRO A 126 15.91 0.04 4.94
C PRO A 126 14.43 0.34 5.27
N ASP A 127 14.10 1.57 5.68
CA ASP A 127 12.74 1.94 6.08
C ASP A 127 11.79 2.14 4.88
N ILE A 128 12.34 2.36 3.67
CA ILE A 128 11.57 2.64 2.46
C ILE A 128 10.54 1.54 2.12
N CYS A 129 10.88 0.27 2.40
CA CYS A 129 9.96 -0.84 2.17
C CYS A 129 8.74 -0.77 3.09
N ARG A 130 8.96 -0.38 4.36
CA ARG A 130 7.88 -0.25 5.34
C ARG A 130 7.02 0.98 5.05
N ASP A 131 7.64 2.10 4.69
CA ASP A 131 6.89 3.29 4.28
C ASP A 131 6.03 3.04 3.03
N LEU A 132 6.57 2.31 2.05
CA LEU A 132 5.80 1.89 0.88
C LEU A 132 4.64 0.96 1.28
N TYR A 133 4.88 -0.01 2.16
CA TYR A 133 3.83 -0.91 2.65
C TYR A 133 2.71 -0.13 3.35
N ASP A 134 3.06 0.82 4.22
CA ASP A 134 2.08 1.63 4.94
C ASP A 134 1.24 2.45 3.96
N PHE A 135 1.88 3.07 2.96
CA PHE A 135 1.19 3.79 1.89
C PHE A 135 0.23 2.90 1.10
N LEU A 136 0.69 1.73 0.63
CA LEU A 136 -0.15 0.82 -0.17
C LEU A 136 -1.31 0.24 0.66
N SER A 137 -1.06 -0.05 1.93
CA SER A 137 -2.08 -0.52 2.87
C SER A 137 -3.14 0.54 3.10
N GLU A 138 -2.72 1.79 3.31
CA GLU A 138 -3.63 2.93 3.46
C GLU A 138 -4.44 3.15 2.17
N TRP A 139 -3.78 3.11 1.01
CA TRP A 139 -4.43 3.22 -0.29
C TRP A 139 -5.51 2.14 -0.47
N PHE A 140 -5.19 0.88 -0.18
CA PHE A 140 -6.17 -0.20 -0.24
C PHE A 140 -7.37 0.04 0.71
N GLN A 141 -7.12 0.49 1.94
CA GLN A 141 -8.21 0.72 2.90
C GLN A 141 -9.08 1.93 2.55
N ASN A 142 -8.49 3.02 2.05
CA ASN A 142 -9.19 4.29 1.88
C ASN A 142 -9.67 4.54 0.45
N HIS A 143 -8.90 4.13 -0.55
CA HIS A 143 -9.32 4.22 -1.95
C HIS A 143 -10.17 3.01 -2.30
N VAL A 144 -9.58 1.81 -2.30
CA VAL A 144 -10.24 0.59 -2.78
C VAL A 144 -11.47 0.20 -1.95
N LEU A 145 -11.33 0.08 -0.63
CA LEU A 145 -12.42 -0.43 0.20
C LEU A 145 -13.48 0.60 0.58
N LYS A 146 -13.22 1.90 0.38
CA LYS A 146 -14.14 2.99 0.77
C LYS A 146 -14.55 3.85 -0.42
N TYR A 147 -13.60 4.51 -1.06
CA TYR A 147 -13.89 5.45 -2.15
C TYR A 147 -14.50 4.74 -3.37
N ASP A 148 -13.88 3.64 -3.82
CA ASP A 148 -14.36 2.93 -5.02
C ASP A 148 -15.79 2.40 -4.81
N LYS A 149 -16.22 2.08 -3.58
CA LYS A 149 -17.60 1.61 -3.31
C LYS A 149 -18.69 2.59 -3.76
N GLU A 150 -18.35 3.86 -3.97
CA GLU A 150 -19.26 4.82 -4.61
C GLU A 150 -19.62 4.42 -6.05
N ILE A 151 -18.74 3.72 -6.76
CA ILE A 151 -18.99 3.14 -8.09
C ILE A 151 -20.13 2.13 -8.03
N ILE A 152 -20.14 1.21 -7.05
CA ILE A 152 -21.23 0.24 -6.87
C ILE A 152 -22.56 0.97 -6.69
N THR A 153 -22.56 2.03 -5.88
CA THR A 153 -23.76 2.84 -5.63
C THR A 153 -24.25 3.52 -6.90
N PHE A 154 -23.34 4.02 -7.72
CA PHE A 154 -23.65 4.62 -9.02
C PHE A 154 -24.25 3.59 -9.99
N LEU A 155 -23.67 2.40 -10.10
CA LEU A 155 -24.12 1.36 -11.02
C LEU A 155 -25.50 0.82 -10.65
N LYS A 156 -25.75 0.60 -9.37
CA LYS A 156 -27.09 0.25 -8.86
C LYS A 156 -28.14 1.29 -9.25
N LYS A 157 -27.82 2.58 -9.19
CA LYS A 157 -28.74 3.65 -9.62
C LYS A 157 -29.01 3.64 -11.13
N LYS A 158 -28.08 3.15 -11.95
CA LYS A 158 -28.28 2.92 -13.39
C LYS A 158 -28.96 1.60 -13.73
N GLY A 159 -29.27 0.76 -12.74
CA GLY A 159 -29.81 -0.59 -12.97
C GLY A 159 -28.78 -1.56 -13.55
N ILE A 160 -27.49 -1.27 -13.37
CA ILE A 160 -26.38 -2.13 -13.77
C ILE A 160 -25.99 -2.93 -12.53
N SER A 161 -26.16 -4.25 -12.60
CA SER A 161 -25.86 -5.21 -11.53
C SER A 161 -24.94 -6.31 -12.01
#